data_AF-A0A176W7C1-F1
#
_entry.id   AF-A0A176W7C1-F1
#
_cell.length_a   1.000
_cell.length_b   1.000
_cell.length_c   1.000
_cell.angle_alpha   90.00
_cell.angle_beta   90.00
_cell.angle_gamma   90.00
#
_symmetry.space_group_name_H-M   'P 1'
#
loop_
_entity.id
_entity.type
_entity.pdbx_description
1 polymer ?
#
loop_
_entity_poly.entity_id
_entity_poly.type
_entity_poly.pdbx_seq_one_letter_code
_entity_poly.pdbx_strand_id
1 'polypeptide(L)'
;MPMKKDVHGNYMDRRMCGNYRLVNQQTKSDKYAMPTSEEIFDVVVFERLRSHGLRLHPGKCKFFQEKVEYLGHVIYPGGLGV
;
A
#
# COMPACT_ATOMS: atom_id res chain seq x y z
N MET A 1 -8.92 -12.04 -28.85
CA MET A 1 -9.48 -11.11 -27.83
C MET A 1 -10.07 -9.91 -28.54
N PRO A 2 -11.19 -9.35 -28.08
CA PRO A 2 -11.87 -8.24 -28.75
C PRO A 2 -11.04 -6.94 -28.72
N MET A 3 -11.11 -6.15 -29.80
CA MET A 3 -10.51 -4.81 -29.85
C MET A 3 -11.17 -3.90 -28.82
N LYS A 4 -10.37 -3.10 -28.12
CA LYS A 4 -10.87 -2.10 -27.17
C LYS A 4 -11.24 -0.84 -27.96
N LYS A 5 -12.48 -0.38 -27.81
CA LYS A 5 -12.91 0.92 -28.30
C LYS A 5 -12.39 2.01 -27.37
N ASP A 6 -11.99 3.14 -27.94
CA ASP A 6 -11.75 4.34 -27.14
C ASP A 6 -13.06 4.91 -26.59
N VAL A 7 -12.96 5.98 -25.81
CA VAL A 7 -14.11 6.74 -25.28
C VAL A 7 -14.99 7.35 -26.37
N HIS A 8 -14.50 7.46 -27.61
CA HIS A 8 -15.23 8.00 -28.77
C HIS A 8 -15.82 6.90 -29.66
N GLY A 9 -15.73 5.62 -29.25
CA GLY A 9 -16.28 4.48 -29.98
C GLY A 9 -15.45 4.04 -31.18
N ASN A 10 -14.30 4.67 -31.43
CA ASN A 10 -13.38 4.28 -32.50
C ASN A 10 -12.56 3.07 -32.06
N TYR A 11 -12.31 2.17 -33.01
CA TYR A 11 -11.42 1.04 -32.78
C TYR A 11 -9.97 1.52 -32.79
N MET A 12 -9.30 1.45 -31.64
CA MET A 12 -7.88 1.82 -31.55
C MET A 12 -7.01 0.76 -32.22
N ASP A 13 -6.01 1.22 -32.99
CA ASP A 13 -5.01 0.36 -33.61
C ASP A 13 -4.21 -0.40 -32.53
N ARG A 14 -3.81 -1.61 -32.90
CA ARG A 14 -3.22 -2.69 -32.09
C ARG A 14 -2.60 -2.21 -30.78
N ARG A 15 -3.09 -2.76 -29.64
CA ARG A 15 -2.27 -2.80 -28.41
C ARG A 15 -0.91 -3.37 -28.82
N MET A 16 0.18 -2.69 -28.48
CA MET A 16 1.54 -3.18 -28.70
C MET A 16 1.69 -4.50 -27.94
N CYS A 17 1.36 -5.60 -28.61
CA CYS A 17 1.48 -6.95 -28.08
C CYS A 17 2.95 -7.34 -28.22
N GLY A 18 3.79 -6.87 -27.30
CA GLY A 18 5.13 -7.40 -27.11
C GLY A 18 5.06 -8.82 -26.55
N ASN A 19 5.99 -9.69 -26.94
CA ASN A 19 6.11 -11.00 -26.31
C ASN A 19 6.70 -10.83 -24.89
N TYR A 20 5.83 -10.75 -23.89
CA TYR A 20 6.22 -10.62 -22.48
C TYR A 20 7.09 -11.78 -21.99
N ARG A 21 7.16 -12.93 -22.68
CA ARG A 21 8.09 -14.01 -22.29
C ARG A 21 9.56 -13.58 -22.41
N LEU A 22 9.89 -12.82 -23.45
CA LEU A 22 11.24 -12.28 -23.66
C LEU A 22 11.57 -11.21 -22.63
N VAL A 23 10.58 -10.38 -22.28
CA VAL A 23 10.70 -9.38 -21.23
C VAL A 23 10.90 -10.08 -19.88
N ASN A 24 10.10 -11.08 -19.54
CA ASN A 24 10.21 -11.85 -18.30
C ASN A 24 11.52 -12.63 -18.16
N GLN A 25 12.18 -13.02 -19.26
CA GLN A 25 13.54 -13.58 -19.21
C GLN A 25 14.60 -12.56 -18.77
N GLN A 26 14.34 -11.27 -18.98
CA GLN A 26 15.25 -10.16 -18.66
C GLN A 26 14.81 -9.39 -17.40
N THR A 27 13.54 -9.46 -17.03
CA THR A 27 13.01 -8.91 -15.80
C THR A 27 13.65 -9.66 -14.65
N LYS A 28 14.53 -8.99 -13.90
CA LYS A 28 14.90 -9.45 -12.57
C LYS A 28 13.60 -9.56 -11.79
N SER A 29 13.21 -10.78 -11.43
CA SER A 29 12.08 -11.00 -10.54
C SER A 29 12.25 -10.05 -9.37
N ASP A 30 11.21 -9.28 -9.05
CA ASP A 30 11.28 -8.41 -7.89
C ASP A 30 11.68 -9.27 -6.69
N LYS A 31 12.88 -9.02 -6.15
CA LYS A 31 13.42 -9.78 -5.03
C LYS A 31 12.66 -9.42 -3.75
N TYR A 32 11.95 -8.31 -3.77
CA TYR A 32 11.17 -7.84 -2.65
C TYR A 32 9.81 -8.52 -2.77
N ALA A 33 9.60 -9.52 -1.93
CA ALA A 33 8.25 -9.95 -1.63
C ALA A 33 7.43 -8.71 -1.28
N MET A 34 6.20 -8.66 -1.78
CA MET A 34 5.26 -7.63 -1.35
C MET A 34 5.21 -7.68 0.19
N PRO A 35 5.66 -6.61 0.87
CA PRO A 35 5.81 -6.66 2.31
C PRO A 35 4.44 -6.80 2.95
N THR A 36 4.37 -7.57 4.02
CA THR A 36 3.14 -7.65 4.83
C THR A 36 2.87 -6.29 5.47
N SER A 37 1.62 -6.05 5.85
CA SER A 37 1.24 -4.82 6.56
C SER A 37 2.03 -4.62 7.86
N GLU A 38 2.48 -5.71 8.50
CA GLU A 38 3.27 -5.69 9.73
C GLU A 38 4.72 -5.24 9.46
N GLU A 39 5.35 -5.80 8.43
CA GLU A 39 6.71 -5.41 8.02
C GLU A 39 6.79 -3.93 7.63
N ILE A 40 5.76 -3.40 6.97
CA ILE A 40 5.67 -1.97 6.66
C ILE A 40 5.60 -1.13 7.95
N PHE A 41 4.81 -1.55 8.93
CA PHE A 41 4.65 -0.83 10.20
C PHE A 41 5.96 -0.75 10.99
N ASP A 42 6.69 -1.86 11.04
CA ASP A 42 7.96 -1.98 11.76
C ASP A 42 9.03 -1.07 11.16
N VAL A 43 9.18 -1.06 9.83
CA VAL A 43 10.18 -0.26 9.12
C VAL A 43 9.80 1.23 9.10
N VAL A 44 8.54 1.58 8.85
CA VAL A 44 8.16 2.99 8.64
C VAL A 44 8.04 3.75 9.95
N VAL A 45 7.45 3.13 10.99
CA VAL A 45 7.10 3.84 12.24
C VAL A 45 8.10 3.50 13.34
N PHE A 46 8.31 2.22 13.65
CA PHE A 46 9.11 1.83 14.82
C PHE A 46 10.61 2.05 14.61
N GLU A 47 11.16 1.83 13.42
CA GLU A 47 12.56 2.20 13.14
C GLU A 47 12.79 3.70 13.23
N ARG A 48 11.91 4.54 12.67
CA ARG A 48 12.03 6.01 12.79
C ARG A 48 11.98 6.49 14.23
N LEU A 49 11.07 5.94 15.05
CA LEU A 49 11.03 6.28 16.46
C LEU A 49 12.34 5.90 17.16
N ARG A 50 12.86 4.70 16.89
CA ARG A 50 14.13 4.22 17.43
C ARG A 50 15.33 5.07 16.98
N SER A 51 15.38 5.49 15.72
CA SER A 51 16.48 6.31 15.19
C SER A 51 16.57 7.68 15.84
N HIS A 52 15.44 8.19 16.34
CA HIS A 52 15.36 9.44 17.11
C HIS A 52 15.36 9.23 18.64
N GLY A 53 15.64 8.01 19.11
CA GLY A 53 15.72 7.70 20.55
C GLY A 53 14.38 7.69 21.29
N LEU A 54 13.26 7.66 20.57
CA LEU A 54 11.92 7.59 21.15
C LEU A 54 11.54 6.13 21.45
N ARG A 55 10.97 5.90 22.63
CA ARG A 55 10.48 4.58 23.08
C ARG A 55 8.96 4.60 23.24
N LEU A 56 8.30 3.58 22.71
CA LEU A 56 6.87 3.38 22.91
C LEU A 56 6.60 2.78 24.29
N HIS A 57 5.46 3.14 24.88
CA HIS A 57 4.95 2.52 26.10
C HIS A 57 3.86 1.51 25.72
N PRO A 58 4.11 0.18 25.80
CA PRO A 58 3.20 -0.84 25.28
C PRO A 58 1.78 -0.73 25.84
N GLY A 59 1.64 -0.45 27.15
CA GLY A 59 0.33 -0.31 27.78
C GLY A 59 -0.49 0.91 27.36
N LYS A 60 0.08 1.83 26.57
CA LYS A 60 -0.62 3.00 26.02
C LYS A 60 -0.89 2.87 24.52
N CYS A 61 -0.27 1.88 23.85
CA CYS A 61 -0.44 1.69 22.42
C CYS A 61 -1.68 0.83 22.14
N LYS A 62 -2.55 1.32 21.25
CA LYS A 62 -3.75 0.61 20.78
C LYS A 62 -3.60 0.38 19.27
N PHE A 63 -3.11 -0.79 18.88
CA PHE A 63 -2.89 -1.13 17.47
C PHE A 63 -4.09 -1.86 16.86
N PHE A 64 -4.24 -1.72 15.54
CA PHE A 64 -5.24 -2.43 14.72
C PHE A 64 -6.68 -2.35 15.25
N GLN A 65 -7.03 -1.23 15.87
CA GLN A 65 -8.39 -0.98 16.34
C GLN A 65 -9.21 -0.34 15.23
N GLU A 66 -10.47 -0.76 15.11
CA GLU A 66 -11.42 -0.11 14.19
C GLU A 66 -11.72 1.34 14.61
N LYS A 67 -11.64 1.61 15.91
CA LYS A 67 -11.97 2.91 16.52
C LYS A 67 -10.92 3.27 17.56
N VAL A 68 -10.42 4.51 17.54
CA VAL A 68 -9.37 4.97 18.47
C VAL A 68 -9.70 6.37 18.97
N GLU A 69 -9.53 6.58 20.27
CA GLU A 69 -9.57 7.91 20.87
C GLU A 69 -8.24 8.63 20.64
N TYR A 70 -8.29 9.83 20.11
CA TYR A 70 -7.14 10.68 19.85
C TYR A 70 -7.51 12.14 20.08
N LEU A 71 -6.75 12.81 20.97
CA LEU A 71 -6.96 14.22 21.33
C LEU A 71 -8.40 14.58 21.76
N GLY A 72 -9.10 13.66 22.45
CA GLY A 72 -10.48 13.86 22.92
C GLY A 72 -11.55 13.61 21.86
N HIS A 73 -11.19 13.10 20.69
CA HIS A 73 -12.12 12.67 19.65
C HIS A 73 -12.00 11.17 19.41
N VAL A 74 -13.09 10.54 18.97
CA VAL A 74 -13.06 9.14 18.55
C VAL A 74 -12.99 9.08 17.02
N ILE A 75 -11.94 8.46 16.51
CA ILE A 75 -11.71 8.23 15.08
C ILE A 75 -12.42 6.94 14.70
N TYR A 76 -13.25 6.98 13.67
CA TYR A 76 -13.98 5.84 13.11
C TYR A 76 -13.61 5.64 11.64
N PRO A 77 -13.89 4.47 11.04
CA PRO A 77 -13.76 4.29 9.61
C PRO A 77 -14.70 5.27 8.89
N GLY A 78 -14.13 6.22 8.15
CA GLY A 78 -14.89 7.21 7.38
C GLY A 78 -15.20 8.54 8.09
N GLY A 79 -14.73 8.78 9.33
CA GLY A 79 -14.93 10.10 9.95
C GLY A 79 -14.42 10.26 11.39
N LEU A 80 -14.68 11.45 11.94
CA LEU A 80 -14.38 11.84 13.32
C LEU A 80 -15.70 12.01 14.10
N GLY A 81 -15.79 11.43 15.30
CA GLY A 81 -16.86 11.69 16.26
C GLY A 81 -16.34 12.54 17.42
N VAL A 82 -17.06 13.61 17.73
CA VAL A 82 -16.82 14.50 18.87
C VAL A 82 -17.53 13.99 20.12
#